data_AF-A0AA43JXB6-F1
#
_entry.id   AF-A0AA43JXB6-F1
#
_cell.length_a   1.000
_cell.length_b   1.000
_cell.length_c   1.000
_cell.angle_alpha   90.00
_cell.angle_beta   90.00
_cell.angle_gamma   90.00
#
_symmetry.space_group_name_H-M   'P 1'
#
loop_
_entity.id
_entity.type
_entity.pdbx_description
1 polymer ?
#
loop_
_entity_poly.entity_id
_entity_poly.type
_entity_poly.pdbx_seq_one_letter_code
_entity_poly.pdbx_strand_id
1 'polypeptide(L)'
;MKNADYLKKELKDQKISQSHFAEEYYREEVNETADEKPIADHYERFKSLLKSSDHRAPERIMAYINYFNRTYKNENRYTQADRSAAWELFVELDTRVATRQLLGGESKAALSSLASLFVLHRDISKLHGPNCKEYYSLVNGYLERSLRPFTSKWHSELDDKADELFRNELASIQANLSELKDTLENMSA
;
A
#
# COMPACT_ATOMS: atom_id res chain seq x y z
N MET A 1 0.89 24.17 -5.80
CA MET A 1 -0.42 23.60 -5.42
C MET A 1 -1.00 22.88 -6.64
N LYS A 2 -1.51 21.66 -6.50
CA LYS A 2 -2.16 20.97 -7.63
C LYS A 2 -3.41 21.77 -8.05
N ASN A 3 -3.60 22.00 -9.34
CA ASN A 3 -4.64 22.86 -9.91
C ASN A 3 -5.22 22.24 -11.20
N ALA A 4 -6.06 22.99 -11.92
CA ALA A 4 -6.70 22.49 -13.15
C ALA A 4 -5.68 22.08 -14.24
N ASP A 5 -4.57 22.81 -14.36
CA ASP A 5 -3.53 22.50 -15.35
C ASP A 5 -2.74 21.24 -14.99
N TYR A 6 -2.51 20.99 -13.69
CA TYR A 6 -1.99 19.70 -13.22
C TYR A 6 -2.90 18.54 -13.67
N LEU A 7 -4.20 18.61 -13.41
CA LEU A 7 -5.12 17.53 -13.76
C LEU A 7 -5.19 17.32 -15.28
N LYS A 8 -5.23 18.39 -16.09
CA LYS A 8 -5.19 18.28 -17.55
C LYS A 8 -3.94 17.58 -18.04
N LYS A 9 -2.78 17.93 -17.48
CA LYS A 9 -1.50 17.34 -17.85
C LYS A 9 -1.50 15.85 -17.56
N GLU A 10 -1.89 15.45 -16.36
CA GLU A 10 -1.85 14.04 -15.94
C GLU A 10 -2.84 13.17 -16.74
N LEU A 11 -4.05 13.66 -16.99
CA LEU A 11 -5.01 12.97 -17.87
C LEU A 11 -4.44 12.76 -19.28
N LYS A 12 -3.76 13.77 -19.82
CA LYS A 12 -3.12 13.71 -21.14
C LYS A 12 -1.95 12.72 -21.15
N ASP A 13 -1.08 12.77 -20.14
CA ASP A 13 0.11 11.93 -20.04
C ASP A 13 -0.28 10.43 -19.97
N GLN A 14 -1.36 10.12 -19.27
CA GLN A 14 -1.90 8.76 -19.14
C GLN A 14 -2.91 8.37 -20.23
N LYS A 15 -3.11 9.22 -21.24
CA LYS A 15 -4.04 9.02 -22.37
C LYS A 15 -5.50 8.76 -21.95
N ILE A 16 -5.93 9.36 -20.84
CA ILE A 16 -7.31 9.30 -20.35
C ILE A 16 -8.11 10.46 -20.95
N SER A 17 -9.25 10.15 -21.58
CA SER A 17 -10.10 11.20 -22.13
C SER A 17 -10.85 11.96 -21.03
N GLN A 18 -10.99 13.28 -21.19
CA GLN A 18 -11.70 14.12 -20.20
C GLN A 18 -13.17 13.75 -20.06
N SER A 19 -13.82 13.30 -21.13
CA SER A 19 -15.22 12.84 -21.12
C SER A 19 -15.38 11.55 -20.31
N HIS A 20 -14.51 10.57 -20.56
CA HIS A 20 -14.51 9.31 -19.82
C HIS A 20 -14.24 9.54 -18.33
N PHE A 21 -13.20 10.30 -18.00
CA PHE A 21 -12.87 10.66 -16.62
C PHE A 21 -14.03 11.35 -15.90
N ALA A 22 -14.68 12.33 -16.54
CA ALA A 22 -15.78 13.08 -15.94
C ALA A 22 -17.04 12.23 -15.77
N GLU A 23 -17.28 11.27 -16.65
CA GLU A 23 -18.36 10.30 -16.52
C GLU A 23 -18.11 9.35 -15.35
N GLU A 24 -16.93 8.72 -15.29
CA GLU A 24 -16.58 7.80 -14.20
C GLU A 24 -16.61 8.49 -12.84
N TYR A 25 -16.02 9.70 -12.72
CA TYR A 25 -16.14 10.52 -11.52
C TYR A 25 -17.59 10.74 -11.10
N TYR A 26 -18.48 11.08 -12.04
CA TYR A 26 -19.87 11.39 -11.71
C TYR A 26 -20.61 10.16 -11.20
N ARG A 27 -20.37 9.00 -11.83
CA ARG A 27 -20.99 7.74 -11.41
C ARG A 27 -20.48 7.31 -10.03
N GLU A 28 -19.19 7.40 -9.77
CA GLU A 28 -18.61 6.89 -8.52
C GLU A 28 -18.77 7.86 -7.33
N GLU A 29 -18.68 9.16 -7.54
CA GLU A 29 -18.64 10.16 -6.45
C GLU A 29 -19.95 10.94 -6.27
N VAL A 30 -20.88 10.87 -7.22
CA VAL A 30 -22.11 11.69 -7.20
C VAL A 30 -23.38 10.86 -7.31
N ASN A 31 -23.53 10.09 -8.39
CA ASN A 31 -24.73 9.29 -8.63
C ASN A 31 -24.44 8.12 -9.59
N GLU A 32 -24.32 6.93 -9.03
CA GLU A 32 -24.03 5.67 -9.73
C GLU A 32 -25.08 5.35 -10.80
N THR A 33 -26.35 5.62 -10.50
CA THR A 33 -27.50 5.29 -11.38
C THR A 33 -27.91 6.46 -12.26
N ALA A 34 -27.02 7.41 -12.54
CA ALA A 34 -27.33 8.56 -13.35
C ALA A 34 -27.54 8.22 -14.84
N ASP A 35 -28.58 8.81 -15.41
CA ASP A 35 -28.86 8.79 -16.85
C ASP A 35 -27.93 9.74 -17.63
N GLU A 36 -28.01 9.72 -18.97
CA GLU A 36 -27.11 10.45 -19.87
C GLU A 36 -27.08 11.97 -19.66
N LYS A 37 -28.25 12.58 -19.40
CA LYS A 37 -28.37 14.05 -19.32
C LYS A 37 -27.60 14.66 -18.14
N PRO A 38 -27.76 14.18 -16.89
CA PRO A 38 -26.94 14.65 -15.76
C PRO A 38 -25.42 14.53 -15.98
N ILE A 39 -24.98 13.48 -16.68
CA ILE A 39 -23.57 13.24 -17.00
C ILE A 39 -23.07 14.25 -18.03
N ALA A 40 -23.83 14.50 -19.09
CA ALA A 40 -23.51 15.52 -20.08
C ALA A 40 -23.41 16.93 -19.45
N ASP A 41 -24.38 17.28 -18.61
CA ASP A 41 -24.38 18.55 -17.88
C ASP A 41 -23.19 18.67 -16.93
N HIS A 42 -22.82 17.57 -16.25
CA HIS A 42 -21.63 17.51 -15.42
C HIS A 42 -20.34 17.70 -16.23
N TYR A 43 -20.23 17.04 -17.38
CA TYR A 43 -19.06 17.14 -18.24
C TYR A 43 -18.83 18.58 -18.74
N GLU A 44 -19.88 19.31 -19.10
CA GLU A 44 -19.75 20.72 -19.47
C GLU A 44 -19.29 21.61 -18.31
N ARG A 45 -19.77 21.34 -17.09
CA ARG A 45 -19.25 22.02 -15.88
C ARG A 45 -17.78 21.70 -15.63
N PHE A 46 -17.38 20.45 -15.78
CA PHE A 46 -15.99 20.02 -15.64
C PHE A 46 -15.08 20.70 -16.68
N LYS A 47 -15.50 20.74 -17.97
CA LYS A 47 -14.78 21.46 -19.03
C LYS A 47 -14.60 22.94 -18.72
N SER A 48 -15.65 23.59 -18.23
CA SER A 48 -15.60 25.00 -17.83
C SER A 48 -14.62 25.22 -16.68
N LEU A 49 -14.67 24.34 -15.66
CA LEU A 49 -13.75 24.36 -14.53
C LEU A 49 -12.29 24.19 -14.97
N LEU A 50 -12.01 23.28 -15.89
CA LEU A 50 -10.67 23.09 -16.43
C LEU A 50 -10.16 24.34 -17.16
N LYS A 51 -11.02 25.08 -17.86
CA LYS A 51 -10.62 26.29 -18.62
C LYS A 51 -10.46 27.55 -17.75
N SER A 52 -10.97 27.51 -16.52
CA SER A 52 -10.96 28.67 -15.63
C SER A 52 -9.53 29.08 -15.25
N SER A 53 -9.19 30.35 -15.45
CA SER A 53 -8.00 30.99 -14.86
C SER A 53 -8.25 31.50 -13.44
N ASP A 54 -9.48 31.36 -12.95
CA ASP A 54 -9.89 31.74 -11.62
C ASP A 54 -9.53 30.65 -10.60
N HIS A 55 -8.49 30.93 -9.82
CA HIS A 55 -7.97 30.04 -8.78
C HIS A 55 -8.65 30.24 -7.41
N ARG A 56 -9.71 31.06 -7.33
CA ARG A 56 -10.36 31.45 -6.07
C ARG A 56 -11.28 30.37 -5.47
N ALA A 57 -11.49 29.24 -6.16
CA ALA A 57 -12.29 28.11 -5.67
C ALA A 57 -11.54 26.76 -5.79
N PRO A 58 -10.42 26.57 -5.05
CA PRO A 58 -9.56 25.38 -5.16
C PRO A 58 -10.27 24.08 -4.77
N GLU A 59 -11.31 24.15 -3.93
CA GLU A 59 -12.08 23.01 -3.43
C GLU A 59 -12.64 22.15 -4.56
N ARG A 60 -13.21 22.80 -5.59
CA ARG A 60 -13.93 22.11 -6.68
C ARG A 60 -12.99 21.30 -7.57
N ILE A 61 -11.81 21.85 -7.88
CA ILE A 61 -10.82 21.11 -8.68
C ILE A 61 -10.12 20.04 -7.85
N MET A 62 -10.00 20.25 -6.54
CA MET A 62 -9.37 19.29 -5.63
C MET A 62 -10.13 17.95 -5.59
N ALA A 63 -11.47 17.96 -5.63
CA ALA A 63 -12.28 16.74 -5.68
C ALA A 63 -11.90 15.85 -6.88
N TYR A 64 -11.80 16.44 -8.08
CA TYR A 64 -11.35 15.73 -9.28
C TYR A 64 -9.89 15.28 -9.20
N ILE A 65 -9.00 16.11 -8.64
CA ILE A 65 -7.59 15.74 -8.46
C ILE A 65 -7.45 14.56 -7.51
N ASN A 66 -8.23 14.52 -6.43
CA ASN A 66 -8.21 13.43 -5.46
C ASN A 66 -8.71 12.13 -6.09
N TYR A 67 -9.85 12.20 -6.79
CA TYR A 67 -10.37 11.09 -7.58
C TYR A 67 -9.32 10.57 -8.57
N PHE A 68 -8.71 11.47 -9.35
CA PHE A 68 -7.68 11.12 -10.31
C PHE A 68 -6.49 10.39 -9.66
N ASN A 69 -5.98 10.92 -8.54
CA ASN A 69 -4.85 10.32 -7.85
C ASN A 69 -5.20 8.92 -7.31
N ARG A 70 -6.44 8.69 -6.88
CA ARG A 70 -6.91 7.40 -6.35
C ARG A 70 -7.14 6.38 -7.46
N THR A 71 -7.72 6.80 -8.59
CA THR A 71 -8.22 5.90 -9.63
C THR A 71 -7.20 5.63 -10.73
N TYR A 72 -6.41 6.64 -11.14
CA TYR A 72 -5.56 6.53 -12.32
C TYR A 72 -4.08 6.72 -12.06
N LYS A 73 -3.68 7.44 -11.01
CA LYS A 73 -2.27 7.71 -10.73
C LYS A 73 -1.53 6.46 -10.23
N ASN A 74 -1.20 5.57 -11.15
CA ASN A 74 -0.38 4.39 -10.91
C ASN A 74 1.10 4.69 -10.65
N GLU A 75 1.56 5.93 -10.82
CA GLU A 75 2.92 6.33 -10.40
C GLU A 75 2.99 6.86 -8.96
N ASN A 76 1.90 6.82 -8.18
CA ASN A 76 2.02 7.00 -6.73
C ASN A 76 0.90 6.25 -5.97
N ARG A 77 0.73 4.95 -6.28
CA ARG A 77 -0.17 4.03 -5.54
C ARG A 77 -0.04 4.17 -4.02
N TYR A 78 1.17 4.51 -3.57
CA TYR A 78 1.54 4.63 -2.18
C TYR A 78 1.65 6.10 -1.76
N THR A 79 1.00 6.43 -0.64
CA THR A 79 1.16 7.74 0.00
C THR A 79 2.58 7.90 0.56
N GLN A 80 2.94 9.11 1.00
CA GLN A 80 4.21 9.30 1.71
C GLN A 80 4.26 8.48 3.01
N ALA A 81 3.13 8.30 3.67
CA ALA A 81 3.02 7.49 4.88
C ALA A 81 3.23 6.00 4.57
N ASP A 82 2.68 5.48 3.47
CA ASP A 82 2.97 4.12 2.99
C ASP A 82 4.45 3.94 2.69
N ARG A 83 5.06 4.87 1.93
CA ARG A 83 6.49 4.82 1.58
C ARG A 83 7.39 4.80 2.81
N SER A 84 7.09 5.68 3.77
CA SER A 84 7.88 5.81 5.01
C SER A 84 7.73 4.56 5.88
N ALA A 85 6.51 4.06 6.05
CA ALA A 85 6.25 2.82 6.77
C ALA A 85 6.91 1.60 6.10
N ALA A 86 6.85 1.53 4.77
CA ALA A 86 7.48 0.47 3.99
C ALA A 86 9.00 0.49 4.14
N TRP A 87 9.62 1.67 4.08
CA TRP A 87 11.04 1.85 4.32
C TRP A 87 11.46 1.37 5.72
N GLU A 88 10.72 1.74 6.76
CA GLU A 88 11.01 1.33 8.14
C GLU A 88 11.00 -0.19 8.30
N LEU A 89 9.97 -0.88 7.79
CA LEU A 89 9.91 -2.33 7.88
C LEU A 89 10.93 -3.02 6.94
N PHE A 90 11.19 -2.44 5.78
CA PHE A 90 12.22 -2.94 4.85
C PHE A 90 13.59 -3.03 5.54
N VAL A 91 14.02 -1.96 6.22
CA VAL A 91 15.31 -1.93 6.95
C VAL A 91 15.36 -3.05 7.99
N GLU A 92 14.27 -3.27 8.71
CA GLU A 92 14.17 -4.33 9.72
C GLU A 92 14.24 -5.73 9.09
N LEU A 93 13.56 -5.97 7.96
CA LEU A 93 13.63 -7.25 7.26
C LEU A 93 14.99 -7.50 6.60
N ASP A 94 15.66 -6.48 6.10
CA ASP A 94 16.96 -6.64 5.44
C ASP A 94 18.11 -6.94 6.41
N THR A 95 18.02 -6.39 7.63
CA THR A 95 19.08 -6.48 8.63
C THR A 95 18.92 -7.63 9.63
N ARG A 96 17.71 -8.19 9.77
CA ARG A 96 17.47 -9.29 10.72
C ARG A 96 18.10 -10.61 10.26
N VAL A 97 18.60 -11.38 11.23
CA VAL A 97 19.18 -12.71 10.97
C VAL A 97 18.09 -13.71 10.59
N ALA A 98 16.87 -13.57 11.14
CA ALA A 98 15.77 -14.52 10.92
C ALA A 98 15.21 -14.50 9.48
N THR A 99 15.52 -13.48 8.68
CA THR A 99 15.13 -13.39 7.26
C THR A 99 16.20 -13.96 6.32
N ARG A 100 17.36 -14.35 6.85
CA ARG A 100 18.48 -14.96 6.09
C ARG A 100 18.61 -16.43 6.44
N GLN A 101 19.08 -17.25 5.49
CA GLN A 101 19.31 -18.67 5.73
C GLN A 101 20.16 -18.87 6.99
N LEU A 102 19.61 -19.60 7.97
CA LEU A 102 20.31 -19.86 9.23
C LEU A 102 21.36 -20.97 9.03
N LEU A 103 22.60 -20.57 8.77
CA LEU A 103 23.76 -21.48 8.72
C LEU A 103 24.20 -21.95 10.13
N GLY A 104 23.77 -21.23 11.17
CA GLY A 104 24.01 -21.52 12.59
C GLY A 104 23.10 -20.63 13.46
N GLY A 105 23.08 -20.84 14.78
CA GLY A 105 22.27 -20.06 15.73
C GLY A 105 21.05 -20.81 16.29
N GLU A 106 20.47 -20.28 17.36
CA GLU A 106 19.44 -20.94 18.16
C GLU A 106 18.02 -20.71 17.60
N SER A 107 17.28 -21.79 17.34
CA SER A 107 15.92 -21.73 16.75
C SER A 107 14.92 -20.94 17.59
N LYS A 108 15.07 -20.96 18.92
CA LYS A 108 14.26 -20.14 19.83
C LYS A 108 14.46 -18.64 19.59
N ALA A 109 15.71 -18.22 19.36
CA ALA A 109 16.02 -16.83 19.06
C ALA A 109 15.45 -16.42 17.69
N ALA A 110 15.53 -17.30 16.69
CA ALA A 110 14.92 -17.07 15.39
C ALA A 110 13.39 -16.92 15.49
N LEU A 111 12.72 -17.83 16.22
CA LEU A 111 11.29 -17.77 16.48
C LEU A 111 10.89 -16.47 17.20
N SER A 112 11.65 -16.06 18.21
CA SER A 112 11.40 -14.80 18.93
C SER A 112 11.57 -13.58 18.01
N SER A 113 12.62 -13.55 17.19
CA SER A 113 12.83 -12.49 16.19
C SER A 113 11.66 -12.40 15.22
N LEU A 114 11.15 -13.53 14.73
CA LEU A 114 9.97 -13.56 13.84
C LEU A 114 8.71 -13.04 14.55
N ALA A 115 8.44 -13.52 15.77
CA ALA A 115 7.28 -13.06 16.54
C ALA A 115 7.30 -11.54 16.81
N SER A 116 8.49 -10.95 16.96
CA SER A 116 8.63 -9.50 17.17
C SER A 116 8.17 -8.65 15.98
N LEU A 117 8.09 -9.21 14.76
CA LEU A 117 7.61 -8.49 13.57
C LEU A 117 6.15 -8.04 13.72
N PHE A 118 5.32 -8.75 14.47
CA PHE A 118 3.94 -8.32 14.75
C PHE A 118 3.88 -7.04 15.57
N VAL A 119 4.78 -6.88 16.55
CA VAL A 119 4.86 -5.67 17.38
C VAL A 119 5.36 -4.52 16.52
N LEU A 120 6.48 -4.72 15.82
CA LEU A 120 7.07 -3.75 14.93
C LEU A 120 6.07 -3.24 13.88
N HIS A 121 5.37 -4.15 13.19
CA HIS A 121 4.36 -3.78 12.20
C HIS A 121 3.26 -2.89 12.80
N ARG A 122 2.73 -3.27 13.98
CA ARG A 122 1.69 -2.48 14.66
C ARG A 122 2.17 -1.11 15.07
N ASP A 123 3.42 -1.00 15.53
CA ASP A 123 3.99 0.26 15.98
C ASP A 123 4.22 1.20 14.80
N ILE A 124 4.79 0.71 13.70
CA ILE A 124 4.92 1.44 12.43
C ILE A 124 3.55 1.92 11.94
N SER A 125 2.56 1.03 11.90
CA SER A 125 1.22 1.40 11.41
C SER A 125 0.50 2.41 12.29
N LYS A 126 0.69 2.37 13.61
CA LYS A 126 0.15 3.39 14.51
C LYS A 126 0.86 4.74 14.34
N LEU A 127 2.18 4.71 14.13
CA LEU A 127 2.99 5.91 13.92
C LEU A 127 2.55 6.69 12.68
N HIS A 128 2.37 5.98 11.56
CA HIS A 128 1.99 6.58 10.27
C HIS A 128 0.47 6.77 10.09
N GLY A 129 -0.33 6.14 10.96
CA GLY A 129 -1.77 6.34 11.04
C GLY A 129 -2.54 5.83 9.80
N PRO A 130 -3.78 6.27 9.59
CA PRO A 130 -4.64 5.74 8.53
C PRO A 130 -4.13 5.99 7.11
N ASN A 131 -3.12 6.84 6.93
CA ASN A 131 -2.55 7.15 5.63
C ASN A 131 -1.62 6.04 5.11
N CYS A 132 -1.10 5.14 5.95
CA CYS A 132 -0.28 4.00 5.51
C CYS A 132 -1.13 2.73 5.22
N LYS A 133 -2.32 2.89 4.65
CA LYS A 133 -3.31 1.79 4.52
C LYS A 133 -2.85 0.68 3.56
N GLU A 134 -2.14 1.03 2.49
CA GLU A 134 -1.65 0.06 1.51
C GLU A 134 -0.50 -0.77 2.12
N TYR A 135 0.44 -0.11 2.80
CA TYR A 135 1.46 -0.77 3.62
C TYR A 135 0.81 -1.70 4.66
N TYR A 136 -0.16 -1.19 5.42
CA TYR A 136 -0.81 -1.95 6.47
C TYR A 136 -1.44 -3.24 5.92
N SER A 137 -2.24 -3.10 4.86
CA SER A 137 -2.97 -4.21 4.27
C SER A 137 -2.03 -5.26 3.68
N LEU A 138 -0.95 -4.83 3.01
CA LEU A 138 0.08 -5.71 2.48
C LEU A 138 0.74 -6.53 3.58
N VAL A 139 1.36 -5.86 4.56
CA VAL A 139 2.15 -6.51 5.61
C VAL A 139 1.26 -7.38 6.50
N ASN A 140 0.11 -6.87 6.94
CA ASN A 140 -0.81 -7.64 7.76
C ASN A 140 -1.24 -8.93 7.04
N GLY A 141 -1.43 -8.89 5.71
CA GLY A 141 -1.71 -10.09 4.91
C GLY A 141 -0.63 -11.17 5.00
N TYR A 142 0.65 -10.80 4.91
CA TYR A 142 1.77 -11.73 5.06
C TYR A 142 1.90 -12.28 6.50
N LEU A 143 1.75 -11.39 7.49
CA LEU A 143 1.84 -11.78 8.89
C LEU A 143 0.72 -12.75 9.29
N GLU A 144 -0.51 -12.49 8.87
CA GLU A 144 -1.66 -13.35 9.20
C GLU A 144 -1.64 -14.69 8.47
N ARG A 145 -1.28 -14.71 7.18
CA ARG A 145 -1.32 -15.95 6.38
C ARG A 145 -0.11 -16.85 6.58
N SER A 146 1.08 -16.28 6.71
CA SER A 146 2.33 -17.04 6.74
C SER A 146 2.92 -17.09 8.15
N LEU A 147 3.10 -15.93 8.80
CA LEU A 147 3.86 -15.87 10.04
C LEU A 147 3.08 -16.33 11.27
N ARG A 148 1.78 -16.03 11.34
CA ARG A 148 0.93 -16.37 12.50
C ARG A 148 0.77 -17.89 12.67
N PRO A 149 0.45 -18.68 11.64
CA PRO A 149 0.37 -20.13 11.79
C PRO A 149 1.71 -20.74 12.21
N PHE A 150 2.81 -20.28 11.59
CA PHE A 150 4.15 -20.75 11.90
C PHE A 150 4.54 -20.46 13.36
N THR A 151 4.45 -19.19 13.78
CA THR A 151 4.81 -18.80 15.15
C THR A 151 3.93 -19.47 16.18
N SER A 152 2.62 -19.60 15.93
CA SER A 152 1.69 -20.26 16.86
C SER A 152 2.04 -21.73 17.08
N LYS A 153 2.33 -22.48 16.01
CA LYS A 153 2.76 -23.88 16.08
C LYS A 153 4.06 -24.02 16.89
N TRP A 154 5.08 -23.28 16.48
CA TRP A 154 6.42 -23.47 17.01
C TRP A 154 6.64 -22.87 18.39
N HIS A 155 5.78 -21.96 18.85
CA HIS A 155 5.79 -21.52 20.25
C HIS A 155 5.46 -22.65 21.24
N SER A 156 4.64 -23.63 20.85
CA SER A 156 4.31 -24.78 21.70
C SER A 156 5.17 -26.01 21.43
N GLU A 157 5.64 -26.18 20.19
CA GLU A 157 6.24 -27.45 19.72
C GLU A 157 7.77 -27.44 19.65
N LEU A 158 8.43 -26.28 19.75
CA LEU A 158 9.88 -26.20 19.55
C LEU A 158 10.68 -26.81 20.71
N ASP A 159 11.30 -27.96 20.43
CA ASP A 159 12.28 -28.64 21.27
C ASP A 159 13.48 -29.14 20.43
N ASP A 160 14.45 -29.79 21.07
CA ASP A 160 15.67 -30.28 20.40
C ASP A 160 15.39 -31.33 19.32
N LYS A 161 14.30 -32.08 19.42
CA LYS A 161 13.93 -33.13 18.46
C LYS A 161 13.23 -32.55 17.24
N ALA A 162 12.52 -31.43 17.43
CA ALA A 162 11.78 -30.76 16.39
C ALA A 162 12.59 -29.64 15.69
N ASP A 163 13.84 -29.39 16.10
CA ASP A 163 14.71 -28.33 15.55
C ASP A 163 14.93 -28.46 14.03
N GLU A 164 15.19 -29.67 13.54
CA GLU A 164 15.40 -29.90 12.10
C GLU A 164 14.13 -29.61 11.29
N LEU A 165 12.97 -30.05 11.80
CA LEU A 165 11.68 -29.76 11.17
C LEU A 165 11.35 -28.27 11.20
N PHE A 166 11.62 -27.60 12.31
CA PHE A 166 11.49 -26.14 12.43
C PHE A 166 12.34 -25.42 11.38
N ARG A 167 13.62 -25.80 11.24
CA ARG A 167 14.54 -25.18 10.27
C ARG A 167 14.08 -25.38 8.83
N ASN A 168 13.55 -26.57 8.51
CA ASN A 168 13.01 -26.86 7.20
C ASN A 168 11.78 -25.98 6.89
N GLU A 169 10.83 -25.84 7.82
CA GLU A 169 9.67 -24.97 7.64
C GLU A 169 10.04 -23.47 7.65
N LEU A 170 11.05 -23.10 8.44
CA LEU A 170 11.57 -21.73 8.49
C LEU A 170 12.06 -21.26 7.12
N ALA A 171 12.67 -22.13 6.32
CA ALA A 171 13.13 -21.77 4.98
C ALA A 171 11.99 -21.22 4.09
N SER A 172 10.79 -21.79 4.19
CA SER A 172 9.61 -21.28 3.48
C SER A 172 9.15 -19.92 4.00
N ILE A 173 9.23 -19.69 5.32
CA ILE A 173 8.95 -18.37 5.90
C ILE A 173 9.97 -17.33 5.43
N GLN A 174 11.24 -17.70 5.35
CA GLN A 174 12.31 -16.82 4.88
C GLN A 174 12.16 -16.41 3.41
N ALA A 175 11.70 -17.34 2.57
CA ALA A 175 11.36 -17.03 1.18
C ALA A 175 10.20 -16.01 1.09
N ASN A 176 9.12 -16.24 1.85
CA ASN A 176 7.97 -15.32 1.88
C ASN A 176 8.35 -13.93 2.41
N LEU A 177 9.23 -13.86 3.42
CA LEU A 177 9.71 -12.59 3.97
C LEU A 177 10.66 -11.87 3.02
N SER A 178 11.42 -12.60 2.20
CA SER A 178 12.24 -12.02 1.14
C SER A 178 11.39 -11.38 0.04
N GLU A 179 10.32 -12.06 -0.39
CA GLU A 179 9.36 -11.48 -1.34
C GLU A 179 8.67 -10.22 -0.77
N LEU A 180 8.27 -10.26 0.50
CA LEU A 180 7.73 -9.09 1.19
C LEU A 180 8.75 -7.95 1.21
N LYS A 181 10.02 -8.23 1.53
CA LYS A 181 11.09 -7.24 1.55
C LYS A 181 11.24 -6.55 0.20
N ASP A 182 11.29 -7.30 -0.89
CA ASP A 182 11.42 -6.74 -2.24
C ASP A 182 10.19 -5.88 -2.62
N THR A 183 9.00 -6.30 -2.17
CA THR A 183 7.77 -5.51 -2.37
C THR A 183 7.82 -4.19 -1.59
N LEU A 184 8.34 -4.20 -0.36
CA LEU A 184 8.48 -3.01 0.48
C LEU A 184 9.54 -2.04 -0.05
N GLU A 185 10.65 -2.56 -0.57
CA GLU A 185 11.67 -1.76 -1.26
C GLU A 185 11.04 -0.98 -2.42
N ASN A 186 10.31 -1.68 -3.29
CA ASN A 186 9.59 -1.06 -4.41
C ASN A 186 8.50 -0.07 -3.96
N MET A 187 7.82 -0.34 -2.83
CA MET A 187 6.84 0.57 -2.25
C MET A 187 7.48 1.85 -1.72
N SER A 188 8.71 1.77 -1.22
CA SER A 188 9.43 2.88 -0.60
C SER A 188 10.09 3.82 -1.62
N ALA A 189 10.36 3.34 -2.83
CA ALA A 189 10.91 4.09 -3.96
C ALA A 189 9.91 5.13 -4.51
#